data_AF-A0A1V1P721-F1
#
_entry.id   AF-A0A1V1P721-F1
#
_cell.length_a   1.000
_cell.length_b   1.000
_cell.length_c   1.000
_cell.angle_alpha   90.00
_cell.angle_beta   90.00
_cell.angle_gamma   90.00
#
_symmetry.space_group_name_H-M   'P 1'
#
loop_
_entity.id
_entity.type
_entity.pdbx_description
1 polymer ?
#
loop_
_entity_poly.entity_id
_entity_poly.type
_entity_poly.pdbx_seq_one_letter_code
_entity_poly.pdbx_strand_id
1 'polypeptide(L)'
;MDQFLEVSAIEPGNILYILILKNTDRPLGILMSSLCGIHSIEIEIEKDTFVQKGVLGTMKLNEKLTIFLDILHLTQMAKMS
;
A
#
# COMPACT_ATOMS: atom_id res chain seq x y z
N MET A 1 -7.11 4.62 -1.58
CA MET A 1 -5.65 4.67 -1.32
C MET A 1 -5.11 6.02 -1.77
N ASP A 2 -5.44 6.42 -2.99
CA ASP A 2 -5.55 7.81 -3.48
C ASP A 2 -6.11 8.87 -2.50
N GLN A 3 -7.00 8.51 -1.57
CA GLN A 3 -7.48 9.43 -0.53
C GLN A 3 -6.51 9.62 0.66
N PHE A 4 -5.53 8.74 0.83
CA PHE A 4 -4.60 8.71 1.97
C PHE A 4 -3.14 8.91 1.56
N LEU A 5 -2.80 8.56 0.31
CA LEU A 5 -1.48 8.67 -0.29
C LEU A 5 -1.55 9.57 -1.52
N GLU A 6 -0.42 10.20 -1.87
CA GLU A 6 -0.30 11.08 -3.03
C GLU A 6 -0.08 10.23 -4.29
N VAL A 7 -1.12 9.47 -4.66
CA VAL A 7 -1.14 8.62 -5.85
C VAL A 7 -2.27 9.04 -6.75
N SER A 8 -2.15 8.72 -8.05
CA SER A 8 -3.21 8.97 -9.01
C SER A 8 -4.51 8.27 -8.59
N ALA A 9 -5.64 8.93 -8.85
CA ALA A 9 -6.96 8.36 -8.59
C ALA A 9 -7.17 7.08 -9.41
N ILE A 10 -7.98 6.16 -8.87
CA ILE A 10 -8.35 4.95 -9.58
C ILE A 10 -9.29 5.30 -10.75
N GLU A 11 -8.92 4.89 -11.96
CA GLU A 11 -9.75 5.11 -13.14
C GLU A 11 -10.93 4.11 -13.22
N PRO A 12 -12.15 4.57 -13.56
CA PRO A 12 -13.31 3.71 -13.79
C PRO A 12 -13.09 2.76 -14.97
N GLY A 13 -13.59 1.52 -14.87
CA GLY A 13 -13.60 0.55 -15.98
C GLY A 13 -12.51 -0.53 -15.93
N ASN A 14 -11.54 -0.41 -15.02
CA ASN A 14 -10.56 -1.46 -14.76
C ASN A 14 -11.14 -2.57 -13.86
N ILE A 15 -10.72 -3.82 -14.08
CA ILE A 15 -10.95 -4.89 -13.10
C ILE A 15 -10.16 -4.53 -11.84
N LEU A 16 -10.85 -4.42 -10.71
CA LEU A 16 -10.26 -4.11 -9.42
C LEU A 16 -10.30 -5.33 -8.51
N TYR A 17 -9.31 -5.40 -7.62
CA TYR A 17 -9.17 -6.43 -6.61
C TYR A 17 -9.26 -5.79 -5.22
N ILE A 18 -9.77 -6.55 -4.25
CA ILE A 18 -9.82 -6.13 -2.85
C ILE A 18 -8.94 -7.08 -2.04
N LEU A 19 -7.87 -6.53 -1.46
CA LEU A 19 -7.11 -7.23 -0.44
C LEU A 19 -7.79 -7.02 0.91
N ILE A 20 -8.40 -8.08 1.45
CA ILE A 20 -9.04 -8.05 2.77
C ILE A 20 -7.97 -8.23 3.83
N LEU A 21 -7.85 -7.25 4.72
CA LEU A 21 -6.92 -7.31 5.83
C LEU A 21 -7.52 -8.18 6.95
N LYS A 22 -6.72 -9.12 7.45
CA LYS A 22 -7.06 -9.95 8.61
C LYS A 22 -6.49 -9.31 9.87
N ASN A 23 -7.06 -9.66 11.03
CA ASN A 23 -6.63 -9.19 12.35
C ASN A 23 -6.74 -7.67 12.55
N THR A 24 -7.70 -7.03 11.90
CA THR A 24 -8.07 -5.64 12.16
C THR A 24 -9.34 -5.58 13.01
N ASP A 25 -9.45 -4.59 13.89
CA ASP A 25 -10.61 -4.44 14.79
C ASP A 25 -11.95 -4.24 14.05
N ARG A 26 -11.88 -3.87 12.76
CA ARG A 26 -13.00 -3.72 11.85
C ARG A 26 -12.62 -4.27 10.47
N PRO A 27 -13.56 -4.82 9.70
CA PRO A 27 -13.28 -5.25 8.32
C PRO A 27 -12.77 -4.09 7.49
N LEU A 28 -11.56 -4.23 6.94
CA LEU A 28 -10.93 -3.25 6.08
C LEU A 28 -10.39 -3.93 4.82
N GLY A 29 -10.50 -3.23 3.70
CA GLY A 29 -10.03 -3.71 2.40
C GLY A 29 -9.17 -2.64 1.71
N ILE A 30 -8.14 -3.08 1.01
CA ILE A 30 -7.35 -2.24 0.10
C ILE A 30 -7.80 -2.54 -1.32
N LEU A 31 -8.34 -1.52 -1.99
CA LEU A 31 -8.71 -1.59 -3.40
C LEU A 31 -7.45 -1.39 -4.26
N MET A 32 -7.22 -2.29 -5.21
CA MET A 32 -6.02 -2.30 -6.05
C MET A 32 -6.35 -2.68 -7.50
N SER A 33 -5.56 -2.19 -8.44
CA SER A 33 -5.73 -2.47 -9.87
C SER A 33 -5.13 -3.81 -10.32
N SER A 34 -4.17 -4.34 -9.56
CA SER A 34 -3.47 -5.58 -9.92
C SER A 34 -2.84 -6.27 -8.72
N LEU A 35 -2.66 -7.58 -8.83
CA LEU A 35 -1.85 -8.40 -7.93
C LEU A 35 -0.72 -9.04 -8.72
N CYS A 36 0.52 -8.58 -8.50
CA CYS A 36 1.69 -9.02 -9.26
C CYS A 36 2.33 -10.32 -8.76
N GLY A 37 1.88 -10.85 -7.61
CA GLY A 37 2.39 -12.08 -7.02
C GLY A 37 2.77 -11.93 -5.54
N ILE A 38 3.36 -12.99 -4.98
CA ILE A 38 3.92 -13.03 -3.63
C ILE A 38 5.43 -13.19 -3.77
N HIS A 39 6.19 -12.31 -3.12
CA HIS A 39 7.65 -12.31 -3.16
C HIS A 39 8.21 -12.49 -1.75
N SER A 40 9.16 -13.42 -1.60
CA SER A 40 10.01 -13.50 -0.41
C SER A 40 11.26 -12.67 -0.65
N ILE A 41 11.51 -11.71 0.22
CA ILE A 41 12.60 -10.73 0.12
C ILE A 41 13.24 -10.53 1.49
N GLU A 42 14.54 -10.30 1.53
CA GLU A 42 15.17 -9.69 2.69
C GLU A 42 14.85 -8.19 2.67
N ILE A 43 14.38 -7.68 3.81
CA ILE A 43 13.84 -6.32 3.88
C ILE A 43 14.99 -5.34 4.13
N GLU A 44 15.45 -4.69 3.06
CA GLU A 44 16.33 -3.52 3.11
C GLU A 44 15.55 -2.28 2.65
N ILE A 45 14.66 -1.78 3.51
CA ILE A 45 13.84 -0.60 3.19
C ILE A 45 14.64 0.68 3.41
N GLU A 46 14.78 1.46 2.35
CA GLU A 46 15.26 2.84 2.40
C GLU A 46 14.13 3.76 2.89
N LYS A 47 14.30 4.38 4.05
CA LYS A 47 13.28 5.23 4.68
C LYS A 47 13.30 6.68 4.21
N ASP A 48 14.42 7.12 3.65
CA ASP A 48 14.66 8.54 3.37
C ASP A 48 14.30 8.95 1.93
N THR A 49 14.08 7.98 1.03
CA THR A 49 13.82 8.21 -0.40
C THR A 49 12.38 8.66 -0.68
N PHE A 50 11.41 8.30 0.16
CA PHE A 50 10.02 8.74 0.03
C PHE A 50 9.36 8.85 1.41
N VAL A 51 9.30 10.07 1.93
CA VAL A 51 8.81 10.35 3.28
C VAL A 51 7.36 10.83 3.19
N GLN A 52 6.42 9.90 3.34
CA GLN A 52 4.99 10.18 3.41
C GLN A 52 4.34 9.36 4.53
N LYS A 53 3.35 9.93 5.22
CA LYS A 53 2.54 9.17 6.19
C LYS A 53 1.87 7.98 5.52
N GLY A 54 1.92 6.82 6.17
CA GLY A 54 1.38 5.57 5.60
C GLY A 54 2.36 4.83 4.67
N VAL A 55 3.59 5.32 4.51
CA VAL A 55 4.68 4.65 3.80
C VAL A 55 5.82 4.35 4.78
N LEU A 56 6.29 3.10 4.78
CA LEU A 56 7.46 2.66 5.55
C LEU A 56 8.78 3.06 4.88
N GLY A 57 8.78 3.14 3.55
CA GLY A 57 9.92 3.51 2.73
C GLY A 57 9.84 2.86 1.35
N THR A 58 10.98 2.78 0.67
CA THR A 58 11.09 2.20 -0.66
C THR A 58 12.22 1.19 -0.76
N MET A 59 12.16 0.34 -1.78
CA MET A 59 13.27 -0.54 -2.17
C MET A 59 13.19 -0.82 -3.66
N LYS A 60 14.34 -0.98 -4.32
CA LYS A 60 14.38 -1.41 -5.72
C LYS A 60 14.24 -2.94 -5.82
N LEU A 61 13.14 -3.40 -6.38
CA LEU A 61 12.85 -4.83 -6.63
C LEU A 61 12.62 -5.06 -8.12
N ASN A 62 13.36 -6.00 -8.72
CA ASN A 62 13.27 -6.32 -10.14
C ASN A 62 13.31 -5.06 -11.03
N GLU A 63 14.30 -4.21 -10.76
CA GLU A 63 14.52 -2.92 -11.43
C GLU A 63 13.42 -1.86 -11.23
N LYS A 64 12.38 -2.14 -10.45
CA LYS A 64 11.29 -1.21 -10.14
C LYS A 64 11.41 -0.68 -8.72
N LEU A 65 11.18 0.62 -8.55
CA LEU A 65 11.01 1.20 -7.22
C LEU A 65 9.69 0.68 -6.63
N THR A 66 9.77 -0.01 -5.50
CA THR A 66 8.61 -0.55 -4.79
C THR A 66 8.41 0.23 -3.51
N ILE A 67 7.20 0.73 -3.32
CA ILE A 67 6.79 1.46 -2.11
C ILE A 67 6.26 0.44 -1.09
N PHE A 68 6.81 0.47 0.12
CA PHE A 68 6.38 -0.36 1.22
C PHE A 68 5.38 0.41 2.07
N LEU A 69 4.16 -0.10 2.16
CA LEU A 69 3.07 0.57 2.87
C LEU A 69 3.09 0.24 4.36
N ASP A 70 2.89 1.25 5.21
CA ASP A 70 2.60 1.04 6.63
C ASP A 70 1.11 0.73 6.79
N ILE A 71 0.76 -0.55 6.65
CA ILE A 71 -0.64 -0.99 6.71
C ILE A 71 -1.28 -0.66 8.06
N LEU A 72 -0.52 -0.74 9.16
CA LEU A 72 -1.05 -0.41 10.49
C LEU A 72 -1.41 1.08 10.56
N HIS A 73 -0.53 1.96 10.09
CA HIS A 73 -0.81 3.39 10.10
C HIS A 73 -1.95 3.76 9.13
N LEU A 74 -1.96 3.20 7.93
CA LEU A 74 -3.02 3.43 6.94
C LEU A 74 -4.40 3.00 7.47
N THR A 75 -4.48 1.86 8.18
CA THR A 75 -5.75 1.42 8.78
C THR A 75 -6.20 2.32 9.92
N GLN A 76 -5.28 2.94 10.66
CA GLN A 76 -5.62 3.97 11.65
C GLN A 76 -6.17 5.23 11.00
N MET A 77 -5.54 5.71 9.91
CA MET A 77 -6.02 6.87 9.14
C MET A 77 -7.43 6.64 8.61
N ALA A 78 -7.71 5.45 8.06
CA ALA A 78 -9.04 5.08 7.56
C ALA A 78 -10.12 4.94 8.64
N LYS A 79 -9.74 4.75 9.92
CA LYS A 79 -10.70 4.77 11.04
C LYS A 79 -11.15 6.18 11.42
N MET A 80 -10.34 7.19 11.06
CA MET A 80 -10.57 8.60 11.44
C MET A 80 -11.29 9.40 10.35
N SER A 81 -11.41 8.87 9.14
CA SER A 81 -12.19 9.41 8.02
C SER A 81 -13.65 9.00 8.10
#